data_AF-A0A6H9FR77-F1
#
_entry.id   AF-A0A6H9FR77-F1
#
_cell.length_a   1.000
_cell.length_b   1.000
_cell.length_c   1.000
_cell.angle_alpha   90.00
_cell.angle_beta   90.00
_cell.angle_gamma   90.00
#
_symmetry.space_group_name_H-M   'P 1'
#
loop_
_entity.id
_entity.type
_entity.pdbx_description
1 polymer ?
#
loop_
_entity_poly.entity_id
_entity_poly.type
_entity_poly.pdbx_seq_one_letter_code
_entity_poly.pdbx_strand_id
1 'polypeptide(L)' 'MERAARSAQDLAIRANTGIVVAVDGRTVILTAADLIKVREKETPPH' A
#
# COMPACT_ATOMS: atom_id res chain seq x y z
N MET A 1 2.20 13.24 -6.44
CA MET A 1 1.86 12.53 -5.19
C MET A 1 1.81 11.02 -5.38
N GLU A 2 1.25 10.52 -6.48
CA GLU A 2 1.13 9.08 -6.78
C GLU A 2 2.46 8.31 -6.77
N ARG A 3 3.55 8.91 -7.26
CA ARG A 3 4.88 8.26 -7.22
C ARG A 3 5.38 8.04 -5.79
N ALA A 4 5.17 8.99 -4.88
CA ALA A 4 5.61 8.85 -3.49
C ALA A 4 4.80 7.79 -2.76
N ALA A 5 3.49 7.72 -3.02
CA ALA A 5 2.63 6.66 -2.50
C ALA A 5 3.08 5.27 -3.02
N ARG A 6 3.35 5.13 -4.32
CA ARG A 6 3.92 3.89 -4.90
C ARG A 6 5.27 3.51 -4.30
N SER A 7 6.18 4.47 -4.13
CA SER A 7 7.48 4.20 -3.52
C SER A 7 7.36 3.76 -2.06
N ALA A 8 6.44 4.36 -1.29
CA ALA A 8 6.16 3.94 0.08
C ALA A 8 5.56 2.52 0.13
N GLN A 9 4.62 2.19 -0.76
CA GLN A 9 4.06 0.85 -0.89
C GLN A 9 5.14 -0.18 -1.24
N ASP A 10 5.98 0.10 -2.23
CA ASP A 10 7.05 -0.79 -2.66
C ASP A 10 8.07 -1.04 -1.54
N LEU A 11 8.44 0.01 -0.80
CA LEU A 11 9.34 -0.09 0.34
C LEU A 11 8.72 -0.95 1.46
N ALA A 12 7.45 -0.73 1.78
CA ALA A 12 6.75 -1.47 2.83
C ALA A 12 6.63 -2.97 2.50
N ILE A 13 6.33 -3.29 1.23
CA ILE A 13 6.28 -4.68 0.74
C ILE A 13 7.67 -5.32 0.85
N ARG A 14 8.72 -4.66 0.34
CA ARG A 14 10.10 -5.19 0.35
C ARG A 14 10.64 -5.41 1.76
N ALA A 15 10.27 -4.55 2.70
CA ALA A 15 10.71 -4.63 4.09
C ALA A 15 9.79 -5.51 4.97
N ASN A 16 8.77 -6.16 4.38
CA ASN A 16 7.76 -6.95 5.10
C ASN A 16 7.14 -6.19 6.29
N THR A 17 6.84 -4.90 6.09
CA THR A 17 6.25 -4.02 7.08
C THR A 17 4.91 -3.47 6.60
N GLY A 18 4.16 -2.82 7.49
CA GLY A 18 2.86 -2.22 7.19
C GLY A 18 2.91 -0.70 7.05
N ILE A 19 1.89 -0.14 6.40
CA ILE A 19 1.65 1.31 6.36
C ILE A 19 0.42 1.62 7.21
N VAL A 20 0.56 2.59 8.11
CA VAL A 20 -0.57 3.10 8.91
C VAL A 20 -1.18 4.29 8.18
N VAL A 21 -2.48 4.22 7.90
CA VAL A 21 -3.25 5.27 7.22
C VAL A 21 -4.49 5.63 8.02
N ALA A 22 -4.97 6.86 7.86
CA ALA A 22 -6.26 7.28 8.39
C ALA A 22 -7.31 7.19 7.28
N VAL A 23 -8.30 6.33 7.44
CA VAL A 23 -9.46 6.20 6.55
C VAL A 23 -10.71 6.52 7.36
N ASP A 24 -11.48 7.51 6.91
CA ASP A 24 -12.69 7.98 7.61
C ASP A 24 -12.46 8.31 9.09
N GLY A 25 -11.30 8.93 9.39
CA GLY A 25 -10.89 9.27 10.75
C GLY A 25 -10.46 8.09 11.62
N ARG A 26 -10.44 6.86 11.08
CA ARG A 26 -9.97 5.65 11.76
C ARG A 26 -8.58 5.27 11.30
N THR A 27 -7.75 4.86 12.25
CA THR A 27 -6.43 4.31 11.96
C THR A 27 -6.57 2.88 11.44
N VAL A 28 -6.10 2.65 10.22
CA VAL A 28 -6.08 1.33 9.58
C VAL A 28 -4.63 0.99 9.25
N ILE A 29 -4.25 -0.26 9.54
CA ILE A 29 -2.93 -0.79 9.18
C ILE A 29 -3.09 -1.62 7.91
N LEU A 30 -2.41 -1.22 6.85
CA LEU A 30 -2.27 -2.01 5.64
C LEU A 30 -1.01 -2.86 5.76
N THR A 31 -1.17 -4.17 5.82
CA THR A 31 -0.04 -5.10 5.88
C THR A 31 0.64 -5.20 4.51
N ALA A 32 1.87 -5.70 4.46
CA ALA A 32 2.54 -6.00 3.19
C ALA A 32 1.68 -6.89 2.26
N ALA A 33 0.94 -7.85 2.82
CA ALA A 33 0.03 -8.71 2.07
C ALA A 33 -1.16 -7.93 1.47
N ASP A 34 -1.70 -6.95 2.20
CA ASP A 34 -2.79 -6.09 1.69
C ASP A 34 -2.27 -5.14 0.61
N LEU A 35 -1.08 -4.60 0.79
CA LEU A 35 -0.44 -3.70 -0.17
C LEU A 35 -0.15 -4.39 -1.52
N ILE A 36 0.22 -5.68 -1.52
CA ILE A 36 0.37 -6.46 -2.75
C ILE A 36 -0.95 -6.54 -3.51
N LYS A 37 -2.05 -6.87 -2.81
CA LYS A 37 -3.39 -6.96 -3.43
C LYS A 37 -3.86 -5.63 -3.99
N VAL A 38 -3.55 -4.51 -3.32
CA VAL A 38 -3.85 -3.16 -3.81
C VAL A 38 -3.08 -2.89 -5.11
N ARG A 39 -1.78 -3.20 -5.15
CA ARG A 39 -0.93 -2.98 -6.32
C ARG A 39 -1.39 -3.78 -7.55
N GLU A 40 -1.87 -5.01 -7.33
CA GLU A 40 -2.44 -5.87 -8.38
C GLU A 40 -3.75 -5.31 -8.94
N LYS A 41 -4.56 -4.63 -8.13
CA LYS A 41 -5.79 -3.98 -8.59
C LYS A 41 -5.56 -2.66 -9.33
N GLU A 42 -4.52 -1.90 -8.94
CA GLU A 42 -4.17 -0.62 -9.56
C GLU A 42 -3.44 -0.78 -10.91
N THR A 43 -2.94 -1.98 -11.22
CA THR A 43 -2.36 -2.29 -12.51
C THR A 43 -3.39 -3.07 -13.32
N PRO A 44 -4.17 -2.43 -14.23
CA PRO A 44 -5.13 -3.18 -15.02
C PRO A 44 -4.40 -4.28 -15.80
N PRO A 45 -4.97 -5.50 -15.89
CA PRO A 45 -4.40 -6.54 -16.74
C PRO A 45 -4.37 -6.00 -18.16
N HIS A 46 -3.17 -6.00 -18.74
CA HIS A 46 -2.91 -5.51 -20.09
C HIS A 46 -3.32 -6.52 -21.14
#